data_AF-A0AA97CNG8-F1
#
_entry.id   AF-A0AA97CNG8-F1
#
_cell.length_a   1.000
_cell.length_b   1.000
_cell.length_c   1.000
_cell.angle_alpha   90.00
_cell.angle_beta   90.00
_cell.angle_gamma   90.00
#
_symmetry.space_group_name_H-M   'P 1'
#
loop_
_entity.id
_entity.type
_entity.pdbx_description
1 polymer ?
#
loop_
_entity_poly.entity_id
_entity_poly.type
_entity_poly.pdbx_seq_one_letter_code
_entity_poly.pdbx_strand_id
1 'polypeptide(L)' 'MTPQEMENGRRKVARDCRNELKKIADEEKLTSEIEISVLNKHLDKFKSLMTSEQLKKYYPVSFLSYTAKLIDKEINGE' A
#
# COMPACT_ATOMS: atom_id res chain seq x y z
N MET A 1 8.89 14.05 12.24
CA MET A 1 8.98 12.66 11.74
C MET A 1 10.24 12.56 10.89
N THR A 2 11.15 11.65 11.22
CA THR A 2 12.36 11.39 10.45
C THR A 2 12.03 10.69 9.13
N PRO A 3 12.93 10.70 8.12
CA PRO A 3 12.71 9.95 6.88
C PRO A 3 12.42 8.46 7.12
N GLN A 4 13.04 7.87 8.13
CA GLN A 4 12.83 6.47 8.51
C GLN A 4 11.47 6.24 9.16
N GLU A 5 11.01 7.14 10.03
CA GLU A 5 9.66 7.05 10.61
C GLU A 5 8.57 7.20 9.53
N MET A 6 8.77 8.09 8.55
CA MET A 6 7.86 8.24 7.40
C MET A 6 7.82 6.96 6.55
N GLU A 7 8.97 6.34 6.29
CA GLU A 7 9.05 5.07 5.56
C GLU A 7 8.36 3.94 6.32
N ASN A 8 8.65 3.79 7.61
CA ASN A 8 7.99 2.80 8.46
C ASN A 8 6.47 3.00 8.49
N GLY A 9 6.01 4.26 8.54
CA GLY A 9 4.60 4.61 8.44
C GLY A 9 4.00 4.15 7.11
N ARG A 10 4.63 4.49 5.97
CA ARG A 10 4.17 4.06 4.63
C ARG A 10 4.10 2.55 4.52
N ARG A 11 5.14 1.85 4.97
CA ARG A 11 5.19 0.38 4.97
C ARG A 11 4.12 -0.25 5.85
N LYS A 12 3.78 0.38 6.99
CA LYS A 12 2.65 -0.07 7.82
C LYS A 12 1.33 0.03 7.06
N VAL A 13 1.03 1.18 6.46
CA VAL A 13 -0.20 1.38 5.67
C VAL A 13 -0.27 0.42 4.49
N ALA A 14 0.84 0.22 3.78
CA ALA A 14 0.91 -0.75 2.68
C ALA A 14 0.70 -2.20 3.14
N ARG A 15 1.20 -2.57 4.32
CA ARG A 15 0.95 -3.89 4.92
C ARG A 15 -0.53 -4.06 5.29
N ASP A 16 -1.15 -3.05 5.86
CA ASP A 16 -2.59 -3.07 6.20
C ASP A 16 -3.43 -3.24 4.93
N CYS A 17 -3.11 -2.49 3.86
CA CYS A 17 -3.72 -2.64 2.54
C CYS A 17 -3.55 -4.07 1.97
N ARG A 18 -2.33 -4.62 2.02
CA ARG A 18 -2.05 -5.99 1.56
C ARG A 18 -2.87 -7.02 2.32
N ASN A 19 -2.97 -6.89 3.65
CA ASN A 19 -3.69 -7.84 4.48
C ASN A 19 -5.19 -7.81 4.21
N GLU A 20 -5.76 -6.63 3.96
CA GLU A 20 -7.15 -6.50 3.56
C GLU A 20 -7.42 -7.14 2.19
N LEU A 21 -6.55 -6.89 1.20
CA LEU A 21 -6.65 -7.53 -0.12
C LEU A 21 -6.56 -9.06 -0.04
N LYS A 22 -5.66 -9.59 0.79
CA LYS A 22 -5.51 -11.04 0.99
C LYS A 22 -6.71 -11.65 1.68
N LYS A 23 -7.20 -11.03 2.75
CA LYS A 23 -8.41 -11.48 3.42
C LYS A 23 -9.59 -11.58 2.45
N ILE A 24 -9.78 -10.57 1.60
CA ILE A 24 -10.84 -10.59 0.60
C ILE A 24 -10.60 -11.70 -0.42
N ALA A 25 -9.35 -11.89 -0.89
CA ALA A 25 -9.02 -12.96 -1.81
C ALA A 25 -9.22 -14.38 -1.22
N ASP A 26 -9.11 -14.53 0.10
CA ASP A 26 -9.36 -15.80 0.81
C ASP A 26 -10.87 -16.07 0.98
N GLU A 27 -11.71 -15.03 1.04
CA GLU A 27 -13.16 -15.11 1.25
C GLU A 27 -13.96 -15.10 -0.07
N GLU A 28 -13.50 -14.38 -1.08
CA GLU A 28 -14.15 -14.20 -2.37
C GLU A 28 -13.17 -13.91 -3.52
N LYS A 29 -13.69 -13.82 -4.75
CA LYS A 29 -12.86 -13.50 -5.93
C LYS A 29 -12.46 -12.02 -5.90
N LEU A 30 -11.16 -11.75 -5.76
CA LEU A 30 -10.62 -10.41 -5.88
C LEU A 30 -10.82 -9.87 -7.32
N THR A 31 -11.69 -8.86 -7.47
CA THR A 31 -11.89 -8.13 -8.73
C THR A 31 -11.10 -6.82 -8.74
N SER A 32 -10.89 -6.25 -9.92
CA SER A 32 -10.21 -4.96 -10.05
C SER A 32 -10.95 -3.82 -9.34
N GLU A 33 -12.28 -3.85 -9.30
CA GLU A 33 -13.08 -2.86 -8.59
C GLU A 33 -12.86 -2.93 -7.08
N ILE A 34 -12.82 -4.14 -6.52
CA ILE A 34 -12.52 -4.38 -5.11
C ILE A 34 -11.08 -3.94 -4.80
N GLU A 35 -10.12 -4.31 -5.64
CA GLU A 35 -8.71 -3.92 -5.45
C GLU A 35 -8.56 -2.39 -5.41
N ILE A 36 -9.19 -1.68 -6.36
CA ILE A 36 -9.18 -0.21 -6.41
C ILE A 36 -9.86 0.39 -5.18
N SER A 37 -10.99 -0.16 -4.74
CA SER A 37 -11.70 0.31 -3.55
C SER A 37 -10.82 0.21 -2.30
N VAL A 38 -10.15 -0.92 -2.10
CA VAL A 38 -9.23 -1.12 -0.97
C VAL A 38 -8.02 -0.18 -1.06
N LEU A 39 -7.41 -0.05 -2.24
CA LEU A 39 -6.29 0.88 -2.44
C LEU A 39 -6.69 2.33 -2.09
N ASN A 40 -7.86 2.77 -2.54
CA ASN A 40 -8.36 4.11 -2.25
C ASN A 40 -8.64 4.34 -0.76
N LYS A 41 -9.14 3.32 -0.04
CA LYS A 41 -9.36 3.38 1.42
C LYS A 41 -8.07 3.67 2.19
N HIS A 42 -6.93 3.16 1.73
CA HIS A 42 -5.62 3.37 2.37
C HIS A 42 -4.82 4.54 1.79
N LEU A 43 -5.28 5.11 0.67
CA LEU A 43 -4.54 6.06 -0.13
C LEU A 43 -4.24 7.36 0.60
N ASP A 44 -5.22 7.98 1.24
CA ASP A 44 -5.04 9.30 1.86
C ASP A 44 -4.00 9.25 2.98
N LYS A 45 -4.03 8.19 3.79
CA LYS A 45 -3.06 7.96 4.86
C LYS A 45 -1.67 7.63 4.31
N PHE A 46 -1.59 6.88 3.22
CA PHE A 46 -0.31 6.61 2.55
C PHE A 46 0.28 7.89 1.98
N LYS A 47 -0.54 8.69 1.30
CA LYS A 47 -0.17 9.97 0.67
C LYS A 47 0.28 11.00 1.70
N SER A 48 -0.37 11.08 2.87
CA SER A 48 0.06 11.99 3.94
C SER A 48 1.45 11.67 4.50
N LEU A 49 1.92 10.45 4.26
CA LEU A 49 3.25 9.99 4.65
C LEU A 49 4.26 10.08 3.51
N MET A 50 3.91 10.58 2.33
CA MET A 50 4.87 10.82 1.24
C MET A 50 5.54 12.19 1.39
N THR A 51 6.81 12.28 0.99
CA THR A 51 7.50 13.58 0.89
C THR A 51 7.03 14.34 -0.35
N SER A 52 7.24 15.66 -0.35
CA SER A 52 6.94 16.50 -1.52
C SER A 52 7.66 16.04 -2.79
N GLU A 53 8.89 15.51 -2.67
CA GLU A 53 9.63 14.95 -3.81
C GLU A 53 8.99 13.64 -4.31
N GLN A 54 8.59 12.76 -3.40
CA GLN A 54 7.89 11.52 -3.75
C GLN A 54 6.55 11.82 -4.43
N LEU A 55 5.80 12.82 -3.96
CA LEU A 55 4.54 13.24 -4.57
C LEU A 55 4.70 13.82 -5.98
N LYS A 56 5.87 14.39 -6.32
CA LYS A 56 6.19 14.84 -7.67
C LYS A 56 6.61 13.70 -8.60
N LYS A 57 7.20 12.64 -8.05
CA LYS A 57 7.80 11.54 -8.82
C LYS A 57 6.86 10.34 -9.01
N TYR A 58 5.98 10.09 -8.06
CA TYR A 58 5.17 8.87 -8.02
C TYR A 58 3.68 9.18 -7.91
N TYR A 59 2.87 8.43 -8.64
CA TYR A 59 1.43 8.37 -8.38
C TYR A 59 1.18 7.61 -7.06
N PRO A 60 0.52 8.21 -6.05
CA PRO A 60 0.39 7.60 -4.73
C PRO A 60 -0.28 6.21 -4.75
N VAL A 61 -1.27 6.01 -5.62
CA VAL A 61 -1.96 4.70 -5.77
C VAL A 61 -0.99 3.64 -6.28
N SER A 62 -0.25 3.95 -7.34
CA SER A 62 0.74 3.02 -7.91
C SER A 62 1.86 2.72 -6.92
N PHE A 63 2.29 3.73 -6.15
CA PHE A 63 3.32 3.54 -5.13
C PHE A 63 2.82 2.66 -3.98
N LEU A 64 1.60 2.90 -3.47
CA LEU A 64 0.96 2.04 -2.47
C LEU A 64 0.87 0.58 -2.95
N SER A 65 0.34 0.38 -4.17
CA SER A 65 0.22 -0.97 -4.76
C SER A 65 1.58 -1.65 -4.89
N TYR A 66 2.60 -0.93 -5.35
CA TYR A 66 3.96 -1.45 -5.45
C TYR A 66 4.55 -1.82 -4.09
N THR A 67 4.43 -0.95 -3.08
CA THR A 67 4.90 -1.23 -1.71
C THR A 67 4.18 -2.42 -1.09
N ALA A 68 2.87 -2.55 -1.30
CA ALA A 68 2.09 -3.70 -0.84
C ALA A 68 2.58 -5.01 -1.47
N LYS A 69 2.88 -5.00 -2.79
CA LYS A 69 3.45 -6.15 -3.50
C LYS A 69 4.86 -6.50 -3.03
N LEU A 70 5.72 -5.51 -2.78
CA LEU A 70 7.04 -5.75 -2.21
C LEU A 70 6.95 -6.43 -0.85
N ILE A 71 6.07 -5.95 0.03
CA ILE A 71 5.85 -6.55 1.35
C ILE A 71 5.34 -7.99 1.22
N ASP A 72 4.43 -8.25 0.27
CA ASP A 72 3.94 -9.62 0.04
C ASP A 72 5.08 -10.56 -0.37
N LYS A 73 5.95 -10.12 -1.29
CA LYS A 73 7.14 -10.89 -1.71
C LYS A 73 8.10 -11.14 -0.55
N GLU A 74 8.41 -10.12 0.23
CA GLU A 74 9.26 -10.25 1.42
C GLU A 74 8.72 -11.25 2.44
N ILE A 75 7.39 -11.32 2.61
CA ILE A 75 6.74 -12.27 3.54
C ILE A 75 6.73 -13.69 2.97
N ASN A 76 6.44 -13.85 1.68
CA ASN A 76 6.27 -15.16 1.05
C ASN A 76 7.59 -15.76 0.51
N GLY A 77 8.69 -15.00 0.54
CA GLY A 77 10.02 -15.48 0.15
C GLY A 77 10.26 -15.60 -1.35
N GLU A 78 9.56 -14.81 -2.17
CA GLU A 78 9.73 -14.74 -3.63
C GLU A 78 10.73 -13.67 -4.11
#